data_AF-A0A1X0WMJ4-F1
#
_entry.id   AF-A0A1X0WMJ4-F1
#
_cell.length_a   1.000
_cell.length_b   1.000
_cell.length_c   1.000
_cell.angle_alpha   90.00
_cell.angle_beta   90.00
_cell.angle_gamma   90.00
#
_symmetry.space_group_name_H-M   'P 1'
#
loop_
_entity.id
_entity.type
_entity.pdbx_description
1 polymer ?
#
loop_
_entity_poly.entity_id
_entity_poly.type
_entity_poly.pdbx_seq_one_letter_code
_entity_poly.pdbx_strand_id
1 'polypeptide(L)' 'MSFIAQDFEKLDIITVLEGRTQAVIRSHFLRYNRAVRCQVKIITMDMFSPYYELAKQLFPCAKIVLDRFHPSLLYF' A
#
# COMPACT_ATOMS: atom_id res chain seq x y z
N MET A 1 10.35 -11.79 1.89
CA MET A 1 9.14 -11.20 2.47
C MET A 1 8.28 -10.66 1.34
N SER A 2 7.03 -11.08 1.29
CA SER A 2 6.08 -10.70 0.23
C SER A 2 5.36 -9.39 0.57
N PHE A 3 4.85 -8.70 -0.45
CA PHE A 3 3.91 -7.58 -0.30
C PHE A 3 2.49 -8.09 -0.56
N ILE A 4 1.53 -7.68 0.27
CA ILE A 4 0.12 -8.09 0.14
C ILE A 4 -0.72 -6.82 0.10
N ALA A 5 -1.65 -6.74 -0.85
CA ALA A 5 -2.73 -5.77 -0.83
C ALA A 5 -4.07 -6.49 -0.75
N GLN A 6 -4.98 -5.93 0.04
CA GLN A 6 -6.27 -6.52 0.36
C GLN A 6 -7.35 -5.45 0.20
N ASP A 7 -8.53 -5.87 -0.24
CA ASP A 7 -9.73 -5.05 -0.20
C ASP A 7 -10.18 -4.86 1.26
N PHE A 8 -10.44 -3.61 1.64
CA PHE A 8 -10.78 -3.27 3.01
C PHE A 8 -12.17 -3.80 3.44
N GLU A 9 -13.15 -3.82 2.55
CA GLU A 9 -14.53 -4.19 2.88
C GLU A 9 -14.76 -5.69 2.75
N LYS A 10 -14.25 -6.28 1.66
CA LYS A 10 -14.49 -7.70 1.35
C LYS A 10 -13.46 -8.62 1.97
N LEU A 11 -12.33 -8.08 2.41
CA LEU A 11 -11.17 -8.85 2.90
C LEU A 11 -10.57 -9.77 1.83
N ASP A 12 -10.89 -9.54 0.55
CA ASP A 12 -10.33 -10.27 -0.58
C ASP A 12 -8.88 -9.82 -0.83
N ILE A 13 -7.98 -10.79 -1.04
CA ILE A 13 -6.61 -10.48 -1.43
C ILE A 13 -6.61 -9.99 -2.88
N ILE A 14 -6.22 -8.74 -3.09
CA ILE A 14 -6.10 -8.11 -4.41
C ILE A 14 -4.84 -8.61 -5.10
N THR A 15 -3.72 -8.66 -4.37
CA THR A 15 -2.46 -9.16 -4.92
C THR A 15 -1.50 -9.62 -3.83
N VAL A 16 -0.67 -10.59 -4.19
CA VAL A 16 0.53 -11.01 -3.45
C VAL A 16 1.71 -10.87 -4.40
N LEU A 17 2.70 -10.06 -4.02
CA LEU A 17 3.93 -9.86 -4.78
C LEU A 17 5.09 -10.54 -4.03
N GLU A 18 5.92 -11.29 -4.76
CA GLU A 18 7.08 -11.99 -4.19
C GLU A 18 8.18 -11.04 -3.64
N GLY A 19 8.06 -9.74 -3.90
CA GLY A 19 8.98 -8.72 -3.44
C GLY A 19 8.29 -7.48 -2.90
N ARG A 20 8.94 -6.84 -1.93
CA ARG A 20 8.45 -5.63 -1.24
C ARG A 20 9.17 -4.33 -1.63
N THR A 21 10.02 -4.38 -2.66
CA THR A 21 10.77 -3.21 -3.11
C THR A 21 9.81 -2.22 -3.79
N GLN A 22 10.14 -0.92 -3.72
CA GLN A 22 9.32 0.11 -4.36
C GLN A 22 9.17 -0.13 -5.86
N ALA A 23 10.22 -0.64 -6.53
CA ALA A 23 10.18 -0.95 -7.95
C ALA A 23 9.12 -2.03 -8.29
N VAL A 24 9.09 -3.11 -7.52
CA VAL A 24 8.12 -4.21 -7.71
C VAL A 24 6.69 -3.71 -7.50
N ILE A 25 6.44 -3.04 -6.38
CA ILE A 25 5.11 -2.52 -6.03
C ILE A 25 4.66 -1.47 -7.06
N ARG A 26 5.53 -0.54 -7.44
CA ARG A 26 5.25 0.49 -8.46
C ARG A 26 4.92 -0.11 -9.81
N SER A 27 5.70 -1.10 -10.26
CA SER A 27 5.48 -1.77 -11.54
C SER A 27 4.14 -2.50 -11.62
N HIS A 28 3.64 -3.00 -10.49
CA HIS A 28 2.33 -3.64 -10.40
C HIS A 28 1.21 -2.61 -10.51
N PHE A 29 1.21 -1.59 -9.64
CA PHE A 29 0.11 -0.63 -9.57
C PHE A 29 0.07 0.38 -10.71
N LEU A 30 1.19 0.69 -11.37
CA LEU A 30 1.19 1.59 -12.53
C LEU A 30 0.57 0.98 -13.79
N ARG A 31 0.22 -0.32 -13.79
CA ARG A 31 -0.60 -0.94 -14.84
C ARG A 31 -2.04 -0.40 -14.84
N TYR A 32 -2.50 0.12 -13.70
CA TYR A 32 -3.80 0.76 -13.60
C TYR A 32 -3.71 2.24 -13.98
N ASN A 33 -4.64 2.66 -14.84
CA ASN A 33 -4.78 4.05 -15.24
C ASN A 33 -4.91 4.97 -14.02
N ARG A 34 -4.35 6.18 -14.13
CA ARG A 34 -4.39 7.17 -13.05
C ARG A 34 -5.82 7.44 -12.56
N ALA A 35 -6.79 7.52 -13.46
CA ALA A 35 -8.20 7.71 -13.13
C ALA A 35 -8.74 6.63 -12.17
N VAL A 36 -8.37 5.36 -12.38
CA VAL A 36 -8.74 4.24 -11.50
C VAL A 36 -8.05 4.38 -10.15
N ARG A 37 -6.75 4.66 -10.14
CA ARG A 37 -5.99 4.84 -8.89
C ARG A 37 -6.47 6.03 -8.06
N CYS A 38 -6.98 7.09 -8.71
CA CYS A 38 -7.60 8.23 -8.04
C CYS A 38 -8.95 7.91 -7.38
N GLN A 39 -9.59 6.77 -7.69
CA GLN A 39 -10.82 6.34 -7.03
C GLN A 39 -10.57 5.72 -5.65
N VAL A 40 -9.32 5.33 -5.35
CA VAL A 40 -8.95 4.84 -4.02
C VAL A 40 -9.07 5.98 -3.01
N LYS A 41 -9.92 5.81 -2.01
CA LYS A 41 -10.23 6.85 -1.00
C LYS A 41 -9.38 6.74 0.25
N ILE A 42 -9.09 5.51 0.70
CA ILE A 42 -8.37 5.24 1.94
C ILE A 42 -7.35 4.15 1.65
N ILE A 43 -6.15 4.32 2.19
CA ILE A 43 -5.12 3.28 2.24
C ILE A 43 -4.72 3.12 3.69
N THR A 44 -4.87 1.90 4.20
CA THR A 44 -4.21 1.47 5.44
C THR A 44 -2.91 0.78 5.09
N MET A 45 -1.81 1.18 5.71
CA MET A 45 -0.51 0.54 5.48
C MET A 45 0.33 0.47 6.75
N ASP A 46 1.32 -0.41 6.73
CA ASP A 46 2.36 -0.51 7.75
C ASP A 46 3.10 0.83 7.99
N MET A 47 3.66 1.00 9.18
CA MET A 47 4.50 2.13 9.59
C MET A 47 5.87 2.18 8.88
N PHE A 48 6.14 1.29 7.92
CA PHE A 48 7.36 1.32 7.13
C PHE A 48 7.41 2.57 6.22
N SER A 49 8.16 3.57 6.66
CA SER A 49 8.29 4.89 6.02
C SER A 49 8.48 4.87 4.48
N PRO A 50 9.27 3.95 3.88
CA PRO A 50 9.42 3.90 2.43
C PRO A 50 8.13 3.62 1.65
N TYR A 51 7.07 3.08 2.26
CA TYR A 51 5.78 2.94 1.60
C TYR A 51 4.97 4.22 1.58
N TYR A 52 5.24 5.17 2.48
CA TYR A 52 4.45 6.38 2.60
C TYR A 52 4.51 7.27 1.37
N GLU A 53 5.72 7.59 0.92
CA GLU A 53 5.91 8.38 -0.30
C GLU A 53 5.49 7.58 -1.56
N LEU A 54 5.68 6.27 -1.56
CA LEU A 54 5.23 5.41 -2.65
C LEU A 54 3.69 5.40 -2.77
N ALA A 55 2.98 5.26 -1.65
CA ALA A 55 1.53 5.25 -1.61
C ALA A 55 0.94 6.59 -2.09
N LYS A 56 1.55 7.72 -1.71
CA LYS A 56 1.16 9.04 -2.24
C LYS A 56 1.30 9.15 -3.75
N GLN A 57 2.39 8.61 -4.32
CA GLN A 57 2.61 8.64 -5.77
C GLN A 57 1.63 7.71 -6.51
N LEU A 58 1.37 6.53 -5.95
CA LEU A 58 0.50 5.53 -6.55
C LEU A 58 -0.98 5.86 -6.39
N PHE A 59 -1.39 6.53 -5.32
CA PHE A 59 -2.79 6.80 -5.00
C PHE A 59 -2.95 8.23 -4.52
N PRO A 60 -2.81 9.22 -5.43
CA PRO A 60 -2.69 10.63 -5.07
C PRO A 60 -3.95 11.24 -4.46
N CYS A 61 -5.10 10.57 -4.56
CA CYS A 61 -6.37 11.03 -4.00
C CYS A 61 -6.76 10.28 -2.71
N ALA A 62 -5.96 9.31 -2.28
CA ALA A 62 -6.26 8.51 -1.11
C ALA A 62 -5.75 9.18 0.18
N LYS A 63 -6.56 9.09 1.24
CA LYS A 63 -6.10 9.37 2.60
C LYS A 63 -5.33 8.17 3.14
N ILE A 64 -4.09 8.41 3.56
CA ILE A 64 -3.24 7.37 4.15
C ILE A 64 -3.49 7.32 5.65
N VAL A 65 -3.78 6.14 6.17
CA VAL A 65 -3.95 5.82 7.59
C VAL A 65 -2.90 4.76 7.94
N LEU A 66 -2.15 4.98 9.02
CA LEU A 66 -1.21 3.97 9.48
C LEU A 66 -1.96 2.85 10.18
N ASP A 67 -1.61 1.62 9.84
CA ASP A 67 -2.16 0.43 10.47
C ASP A 67 -1.64 0.33 11.91
N ARG A 68 -2.58 0.36 12.85
CA ARG A 68 -2.33 0.37 14.30
C ARG A 68 -2.00 -1.02 14.85
N PHE A 69 -2.13 -2.07 14.04
CA PHE A 69 -1.90 -3.44 14.47
C PHE A 69 -0.46 -3.94 14.26
N HIS A 70 0.44 -3.07 13.83
CA HIS A 70 1.86 -3.42 13.76
C HIS A 70 2.48 -3.32 15.17
N PRO A 71 3.01 -4.44 15.73
CA PRO A 71 3.83 -4.34 16.94
C PRO A 71 5.06 -3.52 16.57
N SER A 72 5.11 -2.30 17.10
CA SER A 72 6.32 -1.51 17.12
C SER A 72 7.40 -2.33 17.84
N LEU A 73 8.36 -2.86 17.09
CA LEU A 73 9.72 -3.01 17.62
C LEU A 73 10.28 -1.59 17.80
N LEU A 74 9.79 -0.92 18.85
CA LEU A 74 10.50 0.17 19.50
C LEU A 74 11.75 -0.44 20.12
N TYR A 75 12.88 -0.40 19.40
CA TYR A 75 14.17 -0.33 20.08
C TYR A 75 14.35 1.13 20.51
N PHE A 76 14.37 1.35 21.82
CA PHE A 76 14.95 2.55 22.42
C PHE A 76 16.46 2.58 22.18
#